data_AF-A0A940S576-F1
#
_entry.id   AF-A0A940S576-F1
#
_cell.length_a   1.000
_cell.length_b   1.000
_cell.length_c   1.000
_cell.angle_alpha   90.00
_cell.angle_beta   90.00
_cell.angle_gamma   90.00
#
_symmetry.space_group_name_H-M   'P 1'
#
loop_
_entity.id
_entity.type
_entity.pdbx_description
1 polymer ?
#
loop_
_entity_poly.entity_id
_entity_poly.type
_entity_poly.pdbx_seq_one_letter_code
_entity_poly.pdbx_strand_id
1 'polypeptide(L)'
;MTVFIHKGDGPLSYRQAVDRGRDLFAAERIAYLREAGLLTSDPDYIAWANQWLADNVVNETNNVFNHAVHDYRAALARLARYRLAEGRPELVELQDTGQIDPETGEPVMADVVVQTAVDPLPAEVSGVDDVTGEPVMIPNPAIVRDDAERDEAQAVVDAAPPDVIALNGGLAV
;
A
#
# COMPACT_ATOMS: atom_id res chain seq x y z
N MET A 1 -26.30 13.65 -6.69
CA MET A 1 -24.86 13.72 -7.03
C MET A 1 -24.20 12.62 -6.23
N THR A 2 -23.65 11.63 -6.92
CA THR A 2 -23.35 10.30 -6.37
C THR A 2 -21.87 9.94 -6.44
N VAL A 3 -20.98 10.93 -6.51
CA VAL A 3 -19.55 10.66 -6.27
C VAL A 3 -19.39 10.24 -4.80
N PHE A 4 -19.02 8.99 -4.58
CA PHE A 4 -18.89 8.36 -3.25
C PHE A 4 -17.50 7.77 -3.01
N ILE A 5 -16.64 7.74 -4.02
CA ILE A 5 -15.21 7.40 -3.92
C ILE A 5 -14.43 8.67 -4.23
N HIS A 6 -13.59 9.12 -3.30
CA HIS A 6 -12.74 10.30 -3.45
C HIS A 6 -11.27 9.90 -3.51
N LYS A 7 -10.43 10.74 -4.13
CA LYS A 7 -8.98 10.54 -4.11
C LYS A 7 -8.48 10.56 -2.65
N GLY A 8 -7.71 9.53 -2.28
CA GLY A 8 -7.17 9.34 -0.95
C GLY A 8 -7.99 8.45 -0.02
N ASP A 9 -9.19 8.02 -0.44
CA ASP A 9 -9.91 6.96 0.25
C ASP A 9 -9.15 5.62 0.15
N GLY A 10 -9.48 4.68 1.04
CA GLY A 10 -9.06 3.30 0.86
C GLY A 10 -9.64 2.71 -0.43
N PRO A 11 -8.86 1.96 -1.24
CA PRO A 11 -9.37 1.38 -2.46
C PRO A 11 -10.46 0.35 -2.18
N LEU A 12 -11.50 0.35 -3.01
CA LEU A 12 -12.56 -0.64 -2.98
C LEU A 12 -12.30 -1.72 -4.02
N SER A 13 -12.65 -2.96 -3.70
CA SER A 13 -12.81 -4.00 -4.72
C SER A 13 -13.95 -3.63 -5.67
N TYR A 14 -13.92 -4.19 -6.88
CA TYR A 14 -14.99 -4.00 -7.88
C TYR A 14 -16.38 -4.29 -7.30
N ARG A 15 -16.51 -5.41 -6.56
CA ARG A 15 -17.78 -5.79 -5.94
C ARG A 15 -18.26 -4.77 -4.91
N GLN A 16 -17.38 -4.31 -4.03
CA GLN A 16 -17.72 -3.30 -3.03
C GLN A 16 -18.16 -1.99 -3.68
N ALA A 17 -17.46 -1.54 -4.73
CA ALA A 17 -17.82 -0.33 -5.46
C ALA A 17 -19.20 -0.48 -6.14
N VAL A 18 -19.45 -1.63 -6.79
CA VAL A 18 -20.73 -1.90 -7.46
C VAL A 18 -21.89 -2.00 -6.47
N ASP A 19 -21.73 -2.75 -5.39
CA ASP A 19 -22.78 -2.94 -4.38
C ASP A 19 -23.12 -1.59 -3.74
N ARG A 20 -22.12 -0.81 -3.32
CA ARG A 20 -22.31 0.53 -2.77
C ARG A 20 -22.98 1.49 -3.76
N GLY A 21 -22.55 1.48 -5.02
CA GLY A 21 -23.16 2.30 -6.07
C GLY A 21 -24.63 1.95 -6.28
N ARG A 22 -24.96 0.65 -6.35
CA ARG A 22 -26.35 0.17 -6.50
C ARG A 22 -27.24 0.57 -5.34
N ASP A 23 -26.74 0.48 -4.12
CA ASP A 23 -27.49 0.86 -2.92
C ASP A 23 -27.80 2.36 -2.93
N LEU A 24 -26.81 3.20 -3.27
CA LEU A 24 -26.99 4.65 -3.40
C LEU A 24 -27.97 5.01 -4.52
N PHE A 25 -27.85 4.36 -5.69
CA PHE A 25 -28.79 4.54 -6.80
C PHE A 25 -30.21 4.17 -6.38
N ALA A 26 -30.39 3.02 -5.73
CA ALA A 26 -31.69 2.56 -5.27
C ALA A 26 -32.30 3.54 -4.26
N ALA A 27 -31.50 4.06 -3.33
CA ALA A 27 -31.93 5.04 -2.33
C ALA A 27 -32.39 6.36 -2.96
N GLU A 28 -31.60 6.93 -3.89
CA GLU A 28 -31.95 8.19 -4.56
C GLU A 28 -33.14 8.04 -5.51
N ARG A 29 -33.24 6.91 -6.22
CA ARG A 29 -34.35 6.63 -7.14
C ARG A 29 -35.71 6.66 -6.44
N ILE A 30 -35.78 6.32 -5.15
CA ILE A 30 -37.03 6.32 -4.38
C ILE A 30 -37.65 7.71 -4.33
N ALA A 31 -36.86 8.79 -4.31
CA ALA A 31 -37.38 10.17 -4.32
C ALA A 31 -38.14 10.47 -5.63
N TYR A 32 -37.57 10.10 -6.78
CA TYR A 32 -38.22 10.24 -8.10
C TYR A 32 -39.49 9.40 -8.21
N LEU A 33 -39.47 8.17 -7.68
CA LEU A 33 -40.65 7.31 -7.69
C LEU A 33 -41.79 7.83 -6.79
N ARG A 34 -41.46 8.54 -5.70
CA ARG A 34 -42.44 9.01 -4.71
C ARG A 34 -43.01 10.40 -5.02
N GLU A 35 -42.17 11.33 -5.47
CA GLU A 35 -42.57 12.74 -5.67
C GLU A 35 -43.09 13.03 -7.09
N ALA A 36 -42.57 12.32 -8.09
CA ALA A 36 -42.84 12.64 -9.49
C ALA A 36 -43.93 11.74 -10.10
N GLY A 37 -44.17 10.54 -9.54
CA GLY A 37 -45.11 9.57 -10.12
C GLY A 37 -44.71 9.06 -11.51
N LEU A 38 -43.44 9.21 -11.92
CA LEU A 38 -43.05 9.27 -13.33
C LEU A 38 -42.47 7.99 -13.92
N LEU A 39 -42.86 7.79 -15.18
CA LEU A 39 -42.33 6.81 -16.11
C LEU A 39 -40.83 7.04 -16.34
N THR A 40 -40.06 5.97 -16.55
CA THR A 40 -38.63 6.01 -16.90
C THR A 40 -38.30 6.77 -18.20
N SER A 41 -39.32 7.25 -18.92
CA SER A 41 -39.21 8.10 -20.11
C SER A 41 -39.24 9.60 -19.80
N ASP A 42 -39.36 10.00 -18.54
CA ASP A 42 -39.39 11.40 -18.14
C ASP A 42 -38.05 12.11 -18.38
N PRO A 43 -38.02 13.33 -18.96
CA PRO A 43 -36.78 14.06 -19.21
C PRO A 43 -35.93 14.33 -17.96
N ASP A 44 -36.54 14.62 -16.81
CA ASP A 44 -35.81 14.91 -15.57
C ASP A 44 -35.21 13.62 -14.98
N TYR A 45 -35.94 12.51 -15.07
CA TYR A 45 -35.40 11.18 -14.72
C TYR A 45 -34.21 10.81 -15.61
N ILE A 46 -34.32 11.02 -16.92
CA ILE A 46 -33.24 10.74 -17.87
C ILE A 46 -32.02 11.61 -17.57
N ALA A 47 -32.22 12.91 -17.28
CA ALA A 47 -31.13 13.82 -16.93
C ALA A 47 -30.42 13.37 -15.64
N TRP A 48 -31.16 13.01 -14.60
CA TRP A 48 -30.60 12.47 -13.37
C TRP A 48 -29.84 11.15 -13.60
N ALA A 49 -30.42 10.21 -14.36
CA ALA A 49 -29.78 8.93 -14.65
C ALA A 49 -28.48 9.11 -15.46
N ASN A 50 -28.45 10.04 -16.41
CA ASN A 50 -27.25 10.40 -17.15
C ASN A 50 -26.18 11.01 -16.24
N GLN A 51 -26.56 11.87 -15.30
CA GLN A 51 -25.63 12.40 -14.30
C GLN A 51 -25.06 11.28 -13.42
N TRP A 52 -25.88 10.31 -13.02
CA TRP A 52 -25.42 9.16 -12.24
C TRP A 52 -24.36 8.33 -12.98
N LEU A 53 -24.55 8.12 -14.29
CA LEU A 53 -23.55 7.47 -15.14
C LEU A 53 -22.24 8.27 -15.20
N ALA A 54 -22.31 9.60 -15.31
CA ALA A 54 -21.12 10.45 -15.30
C ALA A 54 -20.39 10.39 -13.95
N ASP A 55 -21.12 10.46 -12.84
CA ASP A 55 -20.55 10.37 -11.48
C ASP A 55 -19.87 9.00 -11.24
N ASN A 56 -20.38 7.92 -11.83
CA ASN A 56 -19.73 6.61 -11.75
C ASN A 56 -18.39 6.54 -12.46
N VAL A 57 -18.22 7.21 -13.59
CA VAL A 57 -16.92 7.31 -14.27
C VAL A 57 -15.91 8.02 -13.36
N VAL A 58 -16.35 9.03 -12.60
CA VAL A 58 -15.51 9.71 -11.60
C VAL A 58 -15.17 8.76 -10.45
N ASN A 59 -16.14 8.00 -9.93
CA ASN A 59 -15.90 7.00 -8.88
C ASN A 59 -14.89 5.94 -9.32
N GLU A 60 -15.00 5.42 -10.54
CA GLU A 60 -14.06 4.47 -11.12
C GLU A 60 -12.65 5.07 -11.22
N THR A 61 -12.54 6.28 -11.76
CA THR A 61 -11.27 7.00 -11.89
C THR A 61 -10.60 7.21 -10.53
N ASN A 62 -11.37 7.63 -9.52
CA ASN A 62 -10.87 7.82 -8.16
C ASN A 62 -10.44 6.50 -7.53
N ASN A 63 -11.19 5.41 -7.75
CA ASN A 63 -10.84 4.10 -7.20
C ASN A 63 -9.55 3.55 -7.82
N VAL A 64 -9.35 3.70 -9.14
CA VAL A 64 -8.09 3.35 -9.82
C VAL A 64 -6.92 4.14 -9.23
N PHE A 65 -7.10 5.44 -9.02
CA PHE A 65 -6.09 6.27 -8.37
C PHE A 65 -5.77 5.80 -6.93
N ASN A 66 -6.78 5.42 -6.15
CA ASN A 66 -6.58 4.93 -4.79
C ASN A 66 -5.84 3.58 -4.75
N HIS A 67 -6.07 2.70 -5.72
CA HIS A 67 -5.29 1.47 -5.90
C HIS A 67 -3.83 1.80 -6.19
N ALA A 68 -3.55 2.73 -7.11
CA ALA A 68 -2.19 3.15 -7.41
C ALA A 68 -1.45 3.71 -6.18
N VAL A 69 -2.12 4.49 -5.33
CA VAL A 69 -1.56 5.00 -4.07
C VAL A 69 -1.29 3.87 -3.07
N HIS A 70 -2.22 2.92 -2.96
CA HIS A 70 -2.04 1.76 -2.10
C HIS A 70 -0.84 0.91 -2.53
N ASP A 71 -0.72 0.62 -3.82
CA ASP A 71 0.35 -0.21 -4.38
C ASP A 71 1.71 0.49 -4.25
N TYR A 72 1.75 1.80 -4.49
CA TYR A 72 2.94 2.62 -4.26
C TYR A 72 3.43 2.54 -2.80
N ARG A 73 2.51 2.65 -1.82
CA ARG A 73 2.85 2.51 -0.39
C ARG A 73 3.34 1.11 -0.05
N ALA A 74 2.73 0.08 -0.62
CA ALA A 74 3.16 -1.30 -0.44
C ALA A 74 4.57 -1.52 -1.01
N ALA A 75 4.87 -0.95 -2.17
CA ALA A 75 6.19 -0.99 -2.79
C ALA A 75 7.26 -0.29 -1.95
N LEU A 76 6.99 0.92 -1.46
CA LEU A 76 7.89 1.61 -0.53
C LEU A 76 8.15 0.78 0.73
N ALA A 77 7.10 0.20 1.33
CA ALA A 77 7.23 -0.67 2.49
C ALA A 77 8.03 -1.95 2.19
N ARG A 78 7.96 -2.48 0.96
CA ARG A 78 8.76 -3.62 0.52
C ARG A 78 10.25 -3.26 0.40
N LEU A 79 10.54 -2.09 -0.18
CA LEU A 79 11.90 -1.59 -0.36
C LEU A 79 12.55 -1.14 0.95
N ALA A 80 11.76 -0.67 1.93
CA ALA A 80 12.26 -0.26 3.25
C ALA A 80 12.74 -1.44 4.11
N ARG A 81 12.38 -2.69 3.77
CA ARG A 81 12.93 -3.87 4.43
C ARG A 81 14.39 -4.06 4.02
N TYR A 82 15.20 -4.59 4.93
CA TYR A 82 16.57 -4.97 4.62
C TYR A 82 16.60 -6.05 3.52
N ARG A 83 17.66 -6.03 2.71
CA ARG A 83 17.88 -7.04 1.67
C ARG A 83 18.50 -8.29 2.30
N LEU A 84 18.00 -9.47 1.94
CA LEU A 84 18.46 -10.73 2.57
C LEU A 84 19.93 -11.03 2.29
N ALA A 85 20.43 -10.63 1.12
CA ALA A 85 21.84 -10.77 0.75
C ALA A 85 22.79 -9.83 1.53
N GLU A 86 22.26 -8.82 2.22
CA GLU A 86 23.03 -7.81 2.94
C GLU A 86 22.85 -7.94 4.47
N GLY A 87 21.71 -8.45 4.92
CA GLY A 87 21.37 -8.48 6.35
C GLY A 87 21.14 -7.06 6.90
N ARG A 88 21.38 -6.88 8.20
CA ARG A 88 21.32 -5.58 8.86
C ARG A 88 22.24 -5.56 10.08
N PRO A 89 23.03 -4.50 10.31
CA PRO A 89 23.81 -4.38 11.55
C PRO A 89 22.91 -4.18 12.78
N GLU A 90 23.51 -4.39 13.95
CA GLU A 90 22.89 -3.97 15.21
C GLU A 90 22.78 -2.44 15.26
N LEU A 91 21.63 -1.93 15.72
CA LEU A 91 21.45 -0.52 16.00
C LEU A 91 21.37 -0.31 17.51
N VAL A 92 22.26 0.54 17.99
CA VAL A 92 22.37 0.93 19.40
C VAL A 92 22.07 2.41 19.49
N GLU A 93 21.21 2.76 20.45
CA GLU A 93 20.88 4.15 20.77
C GLU A 93 21.27 4.44 22.21
N LEU A 94 21.83 5.63 22.43
CA LEU A 94 22.12 6.12 23.77
C LEU A 94 20.82 6.64 24.41
N GLN A 95 20.34 5.96 25.44
CA GLN A 95 19.09 6.31 26.13
C GLN A 95 19.34 6.66 27.60
N ASP A 96 18.52 7.57 28.13
CA ASP A 96 18.51 7.87 29.56
C ASP A 96 17.98 6.65 30.31
N THR A 97 18.74 6.20 31.30
CA THR A 97 18.39 5.06 32.15
C THR A 97 17.34 5.40 33.22
N GLY A 98 17.01 6.69 33.38
CA GLY A 98 16.18 7.22 34.46
C GLY A 98 16.93 7.38 35.78
N GLN A 99 18.25 7.13 35.80
CA GLN A 99 19.11 7.34 36.95
C GLN A 99 19.84 8.66 36.82
N ILE A 100 20.09 9.33 37.95
CA ILE A 100 20.91 10.53 38.01
C ILE A 100 22.22 10.17 38.68
N ASP A 101 23.33 10.57 38.07
CA ASP A 101 24.67 10.42 38.65
C ASP A 101 24.76 11.28 39.93
N PRO A 102 25.02 10.68 41.10
CA PRO A 102 25.05 11.41 42.36
C PRO A 102 26.26 12.35 42.51
N GLU A 103 27.33 12.16 41.74
CA GLU A 103 28.51 13.03 41.76
C GLU A 103 28.37 14.25 40.83
N THR A 104 27.80 14.04 39.64
CA THR A 104 27.71 15.09 38.61
C THR A 104 26.32 15.73 38.52
N GLY A 105 25.27 15.05 38.98
CA GLY A 105 23.88 15.49 38.87
C GLY A 105 23.27 15.33 37.47
N GLU A 106 23.96 14.67 36.55
CA GLU A 106 23.52 14.47 35.17
C GLU A 106 22.78 13.12 34.98
N PRO A 107 21.91 12.99 33.97
CA PRO A 107 21.28 11.70 33.65
C PRO A 107 22.31 10.66 33.21
N VAL A 108 22.21 9.46 33.78
CA VAL A 108 23.04 8.33 33.38
C VAL A 108 22.51 7.80 32.06
N MET A 109 23.35 7.92 31.04
CA MET A 109 23.07 7.41 29.70
C MET A 109 23.60 5.97 29.55
N ALA A 110 22.86 5.11 28.86
CA ALA A 110 23.32 3.77 28.51
C ALA A 110 23.02 3.43 27.05
N ASP A 111 23.90 2.63 26.48
CA ASP A 111 23.73 2.03 25.15
C ASP A 111 22.63 0.96 25.21
N VAL A 112 21.54 1.21 24.50
CA VAL A 112 20.40 0.28 24.39
C VAL A 112 20.32 -0.22 22.95
N VAL A 113 20.37 -1.55 22.79
CA VAL A 113 20.15 -2.19 21.50
C VAL A 113 18.67 -2.03 21.12
N VAL A 114 18.39 -1.18 20.14
CA VAL A 114 17.03 -0.93 19.63
C VAL A 114 16.68 -1.84 18.46
N GLN A 115 17.68 -2.35 17.74
CA GLN A 115 17.50 -3.35 16.69
C GLN A 115 18.66 -4.34 16.70
N THR A 116 18.34 -5.63 16.74
CA THR A 116 19.35 -6.69 16.68
C THR A 116 19.94 -6.83 15.28
N ALA A 117 21.21 -7.24 15.23
CA ALA A 117 21.87 -7.65 14.00
C ALA A 117 21.15 -8.83 13.34
N VAL A 118 21.21 -8.87 12.01
CA VAL A 118 20.78 -9.98 11.16
C VAL A 118 21.90 -10.23 10.17
N ASP A 119 22.47 -11.43 10.20
CA ASP A 119 23.52 -11.80 9.28
C ASP A 119 22.98 -11.93 7.84
N PRO A 120 23.77 -11.56 6.82
CA PRO A 120 23.41 -11.81 5.43
C PRO A 120 23.24 -13.31 5.16
N LEU A 121 22.28 -13.66 4.31
CA LEU A 121 22.17 -15.03 3.82
C LEU A 121 23.36 -15.38 2.90
N PRO A 122 23.81 -16.65 2.90
CA PRO A 122 24.86 -17.09 1.99
C PRO A 122 24.37 -16.96 0.54
N ALA A 123 25.25 -16.49 -0.35
CA ALA A 123 24.92 -16.28 -1.76
C ALA A 123 24.54 -17.57 -2.49
N GLU A 124 25.14 -18.70 -2.09
CA GLU A 124 24.87 -20.02 -2.63
C GLU A 124 24.51 -21.00 -1.52
N VAL A 125 23.67 -21.97 -1.85
CA VAL A 125 23.27 -23.08 -0.98
C VAL A 125 23.42 -24.41 -1.72
N SER A 126 23.47 -25.50 -0.97
CA SER A 126 23.48 -26.84 -1.56
C SER A 126 22.11 -27.15 -2.17
N GLY A 127 22.11 -27.49 -3.45
CA GLY A 127 20.98 -28.01 -4.23
C GLY A 127 21.27 -29.42 -4.74
N VAL A 128 20.36 -29.94 -5.56
CA VAL A 128 20.50 -31.26 -6.19
C VAL A 128 20.43 -31.07 -7.70
N ASP A 129 21.40 -31.62 -8.41
CA ASP A 129 21.40 -31.67 -9.87
C ASP A 129 20.30 -32.62 -10.35
N ASP A 130 19.45 -32.14 -11.25
CA ASP A 130 18.24 -32.84 -11.71
C ASP A 130 18.53 -34.00 -12.67
N VAL A 131 19.74 -34.07 -13.23
CA VAL A 131 20.18 -35.12 -14.15
C VAL A 131 20.94 -36.22 -13.43
N THR A 132 21.86 -35.84 -12.55
CA THR A 132 22.83 -36.73 -11.89
C THR A 132 22.44 -37.06 -10.46
N GLY A 133 21.61 -36.23 -9.81
CA GLY A 133 21.24 -36.38 -8.39
C GLY A 133 22.35 -36.00 -7.42
N GLU A 134 23.47 -35.46 -7.89
CA GLU A 134 24.60 -35.06 -7.06
C GLU A 134 24.37 -33.68 -6.43
N PRO A 135 24.97 -33.41 -5.24
CA PRO A 135 24.88 -32.10 -4.63
C PRO A 135 25.67 -31.06 -5.45
N VAL A 136 25.03 -29.93 -5.73
CA VAL A 136 25.62 -28.80 -6.47
C VAL A 136 25.39 -27.50 -5.72
N MET A 137 26.28 -26.53 -5.87
CA MET A 137 26.05 -25.19 -5.34
C MET A 137 25.14 -24.43 -6.30
N ILE A 138 24.02 -23.91 -5.77
CA ILE A 138 23.07 -23.10 -6.53
C ILE A 138 22.90 -21.73 -5.87
N PRO A 139 22.55 -20.68 -6.64
CA PRO A 139 22.17 -19.39 -6.08
C PRO A 139 21.06 -19.58 -5.05
N ASN A 140 21.18 -18.89 -3.91
CA ASN A 140 20.22 -19.02 -2.82
C ASN A 140 18.82 -18.58 -3.29
N PRO A 141 17.83 -19.50 -3.37
CA PRO A 141 16.50 -19.17 -3.89
C PRO A 141 15.79 -18.07 -3.09
N ALA A 142 16.10 -17.92 -1.81
CA ALA A 142 15.52 -16.85 -0.99
C ALA A 142 16.06 -15.47 -1.39
N ILE A 143 17.36 -15.35 -1.71
CA ILE A 143 17.95 -14.10 -2.21
C ILE A 143 17.41 -13.79 -3.61
N VAL A 144 17.36 -14.78 -4.51
CA VAL A 144 16.84 -14.59 -5.87
C VAL A 144 15.39 -14.07 -5.82
N ARG A 145 14.57 -14.65 -4.94
CA ARG A 145 13.19 -14.20 -4.74
C ARG A 145 13.13 -12.80 -4.11
N ASP A 146 13.94 -12.51 -3.10
CA ASP A 146 13.98 -11.19 -2.46
C ASP A 146 14.32 -10.10 -3.49
N ASP A 147 15.34 -10.32 -4.31
CA ASP A 147 15.76 -9.38 -5.35
C ASP A 147 14.66 -9.16 -6.39
N ALA A 148 14.02 -10.23 -6.87
CA ALA A 148 12.92 -10.12 -7.82
C ALA A 148 11.74 -9.30 -7.26
N GLU A 149 11.32 -9.58 -6.01
CA GLU A 149 10.24 -8.82 -5.36
C GLU A 149 10.63 -7.34 -5.12
N ARG A 150 11.91 -7.04 -4.89
CA ARG A 150 12.42 -5.67 -4.78
C ARG A 150 12.42 -4.95 -6.12
N ASP A 151 12.85 -5.63 -7.19
CA ASP A 151 12.82 -5.07 -8.55
C ASP A 151 11.38 -4.78 -8.98
N GLU A 152 10.43 -5.67 -8.68
CA GLU A 152 8.98 -5.44 -8.90
C GLU A 152 8.49 -4.21 -8.12
N ALA A 153 8.86 -4.08 -6.84
CA ALA A 153 8.50 -2.91 -6.04
C ALA A 153 9.14 -1.62 -6.58
N GLN A 154 10.39 -1.67 -7.02
CA GLN A 154 11.06 -0.52 -7.62
C GLN A 154 10.37 -0.09 -8.92
N ALA A 155 9.93 -1.03 -9.76
CA ALA A 155 9.17 -0.72 -10.96
C ALA A 155 7.84 0.02 -10.65
N VAL A 156 7.15 -0.35 -9.56
CA VAL A 156 5.94 0.37 -9.11
C VAL A 156 6.28 1.79 -8.67
N VAL A 157 7.38 1.99 -7.93
CA VAL A 157 7.84 3.31 -7.49
C VAL A 157 8.23 4.19 -8.68
N ASP A 158 8.95 3.64 -9.64
CA ASP A 158 9.44 4.36 -10.81
C ASP A 158 8.31 4.74 -11.78
N ALA A 159 7.28 3.90 -11.88
CA ALA A 159 6.10 4.15 -12.70
C ALA A 159 5.07 5.10 -12.04
N ALA A 160 5.26 5.47 -10.77
CA ALA A 160 4.27 6.22 -10.01
C ALA A 160 4.05 7.65 -10.57
N PRO A 161 2.81 8.03 -10.90
CA PRO A 161 2.49 9.39 -11.32
C PRO A 161 2.76 10.44 -10.22
N PRO A 162 3.04 11.71 -10.58
CA PRO A 162 3.33 12.77 -9.59
C PRO A 162 2.22 12.99 -8.56
N ASP A 163 0.95 12.82 -8.92
CA ASP A 163 -0.18 13.00 -7.99
C ASP A 163 -0.31 11.84 -6.99
N VAL A 164 0.08 10.62 -7.37
CA VAL A 164 0.22 9.48 -6.46
C VAL A 164 1.35 9.74 -5.45
N ILE A 165 2.51 10.21 -5.92
CA ILE A 165 3.67 10.54 -5.07
C ILE A 165 3.32 11.68 -4.10
N ALA A 166 2.70 12.74 -4.59
CA ALA A 166 2.34 13.91 -3.79
C ALA A 166 1.40 13.56 -2.64
N LEU A 167 0.43 12.67 -2.86
CA LEU A 167 -0.50 12.25 -1.82
C LEU A 167 0.18 11.39 -0.73
N ASN A 168 1.27 10.71 -1.06
CA ASN A 168 2.09 10.01 -0.06
C ASN A 168 2.95 10.97 0.76
N GLY A 169 3.56 11.98 0.11
CA GLY A 169 4.40 13.00 0.75
C GLY A 169 3.65 13.99 1.66
N GLY A 170 2.30 13.98 1.65
CA GLY A 170 1.45 14.78 2.52
C GLY A 170 1.30 14.27 3.96
N LEU A 171 1.80 13.06 4.25
CA LEU A 171 1.99 12.56 5.62
C LEU A 171 3.49 12.62 5.93
N ALA A 172 3.98 13.82 6.19
CA ALA A 172 5.34 14.04 6.65
C ALA A 172 5.51 13.51 8.09
N VAL A 173 6.54 12.68 8.25
CA VAL A 173 7.33 12.37 9.46
C VAL A 173 6.56 11.86 10.69
#